data_AF-K1V770-F1
#
_entry.id   AF-K1V770-F1
#
_cell.length_a   1.000
_cell.length_b   1.000
_cell.length_c   1.000
_cell.angle_alpha   90.00
_cell.angle_beta   90.00
_cell.angle_gamma   90.00
#
_symmetry.space_group_name_H-M   'P 1'
#
loop_
_entity.id
_entity.type
_entity.pdbx_description
1 polymer ?
#
loop_
_entity_poly.entity_id
_entity_poly.type
_entity_poly.pdbx_seq_one_letter_code
_entity_poly.pdbx_strand_id
1 'polypeptide(L)'
;GSTEYIYKDKYVNGELISHKCIKQQVLTYPTDKIIVKGNRNIDIINKSYNNKTSYLIKTKYDNKDFKLPMVKLSDKDRDMLERIVTGEFGGSYVGSCLIAQSIKCAIVYDGYTSVSAVIKGMGYVGSTANRSQNAVNAVKYIFDDNNLAVRHRLFYMCTKDYYDSTPGNFHSTQSFILQYENVLFFDRWQKK
;
A
#
# COMPACT_ATOMS: atom_id res chain seq x y z
N GLY A 1 26.53 1.63 -1.82
CA GLY A 1 27.06 2.91 -2.27
C GLY A 1 28.50 2.99 -1.83
N SER A 2 29.34 3.57 -2.66
CA SER A 2 30.78 3.76 -2.45
C SER A 2 31.10 5.25 -2.49
N THR A 3 31.97 5.68 -1.58
CA THR A 3 32.39 7.06 -1.44
C THR A 3 33.90 7.08 -1.26
N GLU A 4 34.58 7.95 -2.00
CA GLU A 4 36.00 8.23 -1.86
C GLU A 4 36.22 9.42 -0.93
N TYR A 5 37.23 9.32 -0.06
CA TYR A 5 37.61 10.35 0.90
C TYR A 5 39.07 10.72 0.68
N ILE A 6 39.35 12.02 0.53
CA ILE A 6 40.70 12.55 0.42
C ILE A 6 41.02 13.27 1.73
N TYR A 7 42.15 12.91 2.34
CA TYR A 7 42.60 13.43 3.61
C TYR A 7 43.81 14.33 3.45
N LYS A 8 43.94 15.30 4.35
CA LYS A 8 45.14 16.10 4.55
C LYS A 8 45.72 15.74 5.91
N ASP A 9 46.90 15.17 5.86
CA ASP A 9 47.60 14.70 7.04
C ASP A 9 48.70 15.68 7.41
N LYS A 10 48.91 15.88 8.72
CA LYS A 10 50.05 16.61 9.27
C LYS A 10 50.81 15.70 10.19
N TYR A 11 52.13 15.70 10.01
CA TYR A 11 53.06 14.92 10.82
C TYR A 11 54.07 15.86 11.49
N VAL A 12 54.46 15.53 12.71
CA VAL A 12 55.60 16.14 13.42
C VAL A 12 56.46 14.99 13.94
N ASN A 13 57.75 15.00 13.62
CA ASN A 13 58.71 13.95 14.00
C ASN A 13 58.30 12.52 13.59
N GLY A 14 57.59 12.40 12.46
CA GLY A 14 57.08 11.11 11.96
C GLY A 14 55.77 10.65 12.60
N GLU A 15 55.26 11.36 13.60
CA GLU A 15 53.99 11.06 14.26
C GLU A 15 52.84 11.86 13.64
N LEU A 16 51.72 11.20 13.35
CA LEU A 16 50.52 11.80 12.77
C LEU A 16 49.81 12.65 13.83
N ILE A 17 49.84 13.97 13.67
CA ILE A 17 49.22 14.91 14.63
C ILE A 17 47.87 15.44 14.13
N SER A 18 47.53 15.25 12.86
CA SER A 18 46.26 15.69 12.31
C SER A 18 45.91 14.88 11.07
N HIS A 19 44.69 14.34 11.02
CA HIS A 19 44.14 13.62 9.87
C HIS A 19 42.78 14.22 9.57
N LYS A 20 42.69 15.07 8.54
CA LYS A 20 41.45 15.80 8.22
C LYS A 20 40.97 15.47 6.82
N CYS A 21 39.74 14.98 6.71
CA CYS A 21 39.08 14.85 5.41
C CYS A 21 38.90 16.24 4.77
N ILE A 22 39.43 16.42 3.56
CA ILE A 22 39.35 17.66 2.80
C ILE A 22 38.41 17.56 1.60
N LYS A 23 38.07 16.35 1.15
CA LYS A 23 37.13 16.16 0.05
C LYS A 23 36.46 14.80 0.15
N GLN A 24 35.15 14.78 -0.09
CA GLN A 24 34.34 13.58 -0.18
C GLN A 24 33.70 13.53 -1.58
N GLN A 25 33.87 12.41 -2.29
CA GLN A 25 33.28 12.20 -3.62
C GLN A 25 32.45 10.92 -3.62
N VAL A 26 31.16 11.05 -3.93
CA VAL A 26 30.26 9.88 -4.05
C VAL A 26 30.48 9.23 -5.42
N LEU A 27 30.88 7.97 -5.43
CA LEU A 27 31.13 7.20 -6.65
C LEU A 27 29.90 6.37 -7.06
N THR A 28 29.15 5.86 -6.08
CA THR A 28 27.85 5.20 -6.30
C THR A 28 26.88 5.48 -5.15
N TYR A 29 25.63 5.77 -5.47
CA TYR A 29 24.60 6.00 -4.45
C TYR A 29 24.30 4.69 -3.70
N PRO A 30 24.29 4.68 -2.35
CA PRO A 30 23.77 3.54 -1.61
C PRO A 30 22.27 3.39 -1.86
N THR A 31 21.78 2.14 -1.88
CA THR A 31 20.35 1.89 -1.76
C THR A 31 19.88 2.45 -0.42
N ASP A 32 18.79 3.21 -0.45
CA ASP A 32 18.27 3.90 0.73
C ASP A 32 18.02 2.92 1.88
N LYS A 33 18.73 3.11 2.99
CA LYS A 33 18.34 2.49 4.26
C LYS A 33 17.23 3.36 4.86
N ILE A 34 16.01 2.86 4.83
CA ILE A 34 14.89 3.48 5.54
C ILE A 34 15.14 3.28 7.05
N ILE A 35 15.64 4.31 7.73
CA ILE A 35 15.71 4.36 9.20
C ILE A 35 14.43 5.05 9.68
N VAL A 36 13.53 4.28 10.28
CA VAL A 36 12.28 4.79 10.84
C VAL A 36 12.49 5.09 12.32
N LYS A 37 12.46 6.37 12.70
CA LYS A 37 12.30 6.79 14.10
C LYS A 37 10.84 7.24 14.33
N GLY A 38 10.08 6.45 15.11
CA GLY A 38 8.86 6.87 15.83
C GLY A 38 7.49 6.52 15.23
N ASN A 39 6.62 5.92 16.05
CA ASN A 39 5.15 5.80 15.97
C ASN A 39 4.48 5.29 14.67
N ARG A 40 4.79 4.06 14.21
CA ARG A 40 3.99 3.39 13.17
C ARG A 40 3.15 2.27 13.76
N ASN A 41 1.83 2.31 13.51
CA ASN A 41 0.91 1.22 13.85
C ASN A 41 0.76 0.19 12.72
N ILE A 42 1.39 0.48 11.56
CA ILE A 42 1.39 -0.35 10.36
C ILE A 42 2.83 -0.53 9.88
N ASP A 43 3.25 -1.79 9.74
CA ASP A 43 4.58 -2.15 9.21
C ASP A 43 4.45 -2.76 7.82
N ILE A 44 5.11 -2.16 6.82
CA ILE A 44 5.23 -2.70 5.47
C ILE A 44 6.44 -3.63 5.42
N ILE A 45 6.22 -4.91 5.12
CA ILE A 45 7.26 -5.93 5.08
C ILE A 45 7.65 -6.18 3.61
N ASN A 46 8.80 -5.64 3.21
CA ASN A 46 9.35 -5.76 1.84
C ASN A 46 10.18 -7.04 1.60
N LYS A 47 10.11 -8.05 2.48
CA LYS A 47 10.84 -9.32 2.26
C LYS A 47 10.29 -10.03 1.03
N SER A 48 11.20 -10.62 0.25
CA SER A 48 10.88 -11.52 -0.85
C SER A 48 10.23 -12.79 -0.29
N TYR A 49 8.92 -12.75 -0.05
CA TYR A 49 8.14 -13.94 0.24
C TYR A 49 7.97 -14.72 -1.05
N ASN A 50 8.66 -15.86 -1.15
CA ASN A 50 8.30 -16.92 -2.05
C ASN A 50 7.19 -17.72 -1.38
N ASN A 51 5.94 -17.50 -1.80
CA ASN A 51 4.82 -18.42 -1.66
C ASN A 51 3.78 -18.03 -2.70
N LYS A 52 3.20 -19.03 -3.38
CA LYS A 52 2.21 -18.90 -4.46
C LYS A 52 1.09 -17.91 -4.06
N THR A 53 1.20 -16.63 -4.44
CA THR A 53 0.16 -15.63 -4.17
C THR A 53 -1.08 -16.01 -4.95
N SER A 54 -2.15 -16.33 -4.23
CA SER A 54 -3.43 -16.68 -4.84
C SER A 54 -4.22 -15.41 -5.15
N TYR A 55 -5.13 -15.49 -6.13
CA TYR A 55 -6.06 -14.41 -6.40
C TYR A 55 -7.47 -14.89 -6.72
N LEU A 56 -8.47 -14.07 -6.40
CA LEU A 56 -9.89 -14.46 -6.48
C LEU A 56 -10.49 -14.24 -7.86
N ILE A 57 -10.25 -13.08 -8.47
CA ILE A 57 -10.88 -12.68 -9.74
C ILE A 57 -9.80 -12.41 -10.77
N LYS A 58 -9.93 -13.06 -11.94
CA LYS A 58 -9.16 -12.73 -13.13
C LYS A 58 -9.84 -11.56 -13.87
N THR A 59 -9.09 -10.50 -14.15
CA THR A 59 -9.59 -9.33 -14.90
C THR A 59 -8.94 -9.26 -16.28
N LYS A 60 -9.41 -8.33 -17.13
CA LYS A 60 -8.74 -8.06 -18.42
C LYS A 60 -7.40 -7.33 -18.29
N TYR A 61 -7.15 -6.71 -17.14
CA TYR A 61 -5.92 -5.97 -16.84
C TYR A 61 -4.99 -6.74 -15.89
N ASP A 62 -5.20 -8.04 -15.82
CA ASP A 62 -4.51 -8.94 -14.91
C ASP A 62 -2.99 -8.94 -15.17
N ASN A 63 -2.21 -8.41 -14.23
CA ASN A 63 -0.76 -8.30 -14.35
C ASN A 63 -0.08 -9.39 -13.51
N LYS A 64 0.59 -10.35 -14.17
CA LYS A 64 1.25 -11.48 -13.49
C LYS A 64 2.44 -11.04 -12.62
N ASP A 65 3.04 -9.91 -12.94
CA ASP A 65 4.18 -9.36 -12.21
C ASP A 65 3.75 -8.39 -11.10
N PHE A 66 2.44 -8.14 -10.95
CA PHE A 66 1.93 -7.31 -9.87
C PHE A 66 2.23 -7.95 -8.52
N LYS A 67 2.90 -7.18 -7.66
CA LYS A 67 3.23 -7.55 -6.29
C LYS A 67 2.74 -6.46 -5.36
N LEU A 68 1.97 -6.86 -4.35
CA LEU A 68 1.57 -5.99 -3.25
C LEU A 68 2.32 -6.44 -1.99
N PRO A 69 3.15 -5.58 -1.38
CA PRO A 69 3.88 -5.90 -0.14
C PRO A 69 2.94 -6.33 0.99
N MET A 70 3.44 -7.18 1.88
CA MET A 70 2.71 -7.56 3.08
C MET A 70 2.65 -6.36 4.03
N VAL A 71 1.49 -6.20 4.66
CA VAL A 71 1.23 -5.10 5.60
C VAL A 71 0.79 -5.74 6.91
N LYS A 72 1.57 -5.53 7.97
CA LYS A 72 1.21 -5.98 9.31
C LYS A 72 0.45 -4.85 10.03
N LEU A 73 -0.72 -5.19 10.55
CA LEU A 73 -1.60 -4.26 11.27
C LEU A 73 -1.43 -4.44 12.78
N SER A 74 -1.56 -3.35 13.53
CA SER A 74 -1.88 -3.41 14.96
C SER A 74 -3.30 -3.97 15.18
N ASP A 75 -3.59 -4.51 16.36
CA ASP A 75 -4.93 -5.00 16.69
C ASP A 75 -6.01 -3.91 16.54
N LYS A 76 -5.66 -2.66 16.87
CA LYS A 76 -6.53 -1.49 16.73
C LYS A 76 -6.84 -1.19 15.25
N ASP A 77 -5.82 -1.17 14.40
CA ASP A 77 -6.01 -0.94 12.97
C ASP A 77 -6.73 -2.11 12.30
N ARG A 78 -6.48 -3.35 12.77
CA ARG A 78 -7.17 -4.56 12.31
C ARG A 78 -8.67 -4.49 12.62
N ASP A 79 -9.04 -4.16 13.86
CA ASP A 79 -10.45 -4.01 14.25
C ASP A 79 -11.13 -2.90 13.43
N MET A 80 -10.46 -1.75 13.26
CA MET A 80 -10.98 -0.65 12.45
C MET A 80 -11.15 -1.03 10.98
N LEU A 81 -10.21 -1.79 10.42
CA LEU A 81 -10.25 -2.27 9.05
C LEU A 81 -11.43 -3.22 8.81
N GLU A 82 -11.61 -4.20 9.69
CA GLU A 82 -12.73 -5.15 9.60
C GLU A 82 -14.08 -4.42 9.64
N ARG A 83 -14.19 -3.41 10.49
CA ARG A 83 -15.39 -2.57 10.62
C ARG A 83 -15.65 -1.76 9.36
N ILE A 84 -14.67 -1.03 8.83
CA ILE A 84 -14.88 -0.24 7.62
C ILE A 84 -15.16 -1.13 6.39
N VAL A 85 -14.47 -2.27 6.25
CA VAL A 85 -14.76 -3.23 5.18
C VAL A 85 -16.19 -3.76 5.29
N THR A 86 -16.68 -3.97 6.52
CA THR A 86 -18.09 -4.34 6.75
C THR A 86 -19.04 -3.26 6.27
N GLY A 87 -18.77 -1.99 6.61
CA GLY A 87 -19.59 -0.85 6.22
C GLY A 87 -19.62 -0.56 4.73
N GLU A 88 -18.51 -0.85 4.02
CA GLU A 88 -18.39 -0.60 2.58
C GLU A 88 -18.93 -1.75 1.74
N PHE A 89 -18.63 -3.00 2.10
CA PHE A 89 -19.02 -4.17 1.31
C PHE A 89 -19.10 -5.48 2.11
N GLY A 90 -19.57 -5.41 3.35
CA GLY A 90 -19.58 -6.55 4.29
C GLY A 90 -20.52 -7.72 3.93
N GLY A 91 -21.45 -7.51 2.99
CA GLY A 91 -22.41 -8.52 2.56
C GLY A 91 -21.83 -9.63 1.68
N SER A 92 -20.67 -9.41 1.07
CA SER A 92 -19.99 -10.38 0.19
C SER A 92 -18.53 -10.56 0.59
N TYR A 93 -18.06 -11.80 0.68
CA TYR A 93 -16.65 -12.10 0.92
C TYR A 93 -15.74 -11.53 -0.18
N VAL A 94 -16.10 -11.73 -1.45
CA VAL A 94 -15.28 -11.26 -2.58
C VAL A 94 -15.24 -9.74 -2.64
N GLY A 95 -16.37 -9.07 -2.43
CA GLY A 95 -16.39 -7.62 -2.38
C GLY A 95 -15.66 -7.05 -1.15
N SER A 96 -15.74 -7.71 0.01
CA SER A 96 -14.91 -7.39 1.18
C SER A 96 -13.41 -7.49 0.88
N CYS A 97 -12.98 -8.52 0.12
CA CYS A 97 -11.59 -8.64 -0.33
C CYS A 97 -11.16 -7.51 -1.27
N LEU A 98 -12.05 -7.02 -2.15
CA LEU A 98 -11.77 -5.90 -3.04
C LEU A 98 -11.59 -4.58 -2.24
N ILE A 99 -12.43 -4.32 -1.23
CA ILE A 99 -12.26 -3.17 -0.34
C ILE A 99 -10.96 -3.28 0.47
N ALA A 100 -10.70 -4.43 1.09
CA ALA A 100 -9.49 -4.66 1.86
C ALA A 100 -8.22 -4.47 1.01
N GLN A 101 -8.20 -4.96 -0.23
CA GLN A 101 -7.09 -4.73 -1.15
C GLN A 101 -6.94 -3.26 -1.53
N SER A 102 -8.04 -2.53 -1.71
CA SER A 102 -8.01 -1.09 -2.03
C SER A 102 -7.36 -0.28 -0.90
N ILE A 103 -7.73 -0.58 0.36
CA ILE A 103 -7.11 0.03 1.54
C ILE A 103 -5.63 -0.34 1.64
N LYS A 104 -5.27 -1.61 1.37
CA LYS A 104 -3.86 -2.06 1.36
C LYS A 104 -3.05 -1.35 0.27
N CYS A 105 -3.63 -1.12 -0.91
CA CYS A 105 -2.99 -0.34 -1.97
C CYS A 105 -2.75 1.10 -1.51
N ALA A 106 -3.72 1.76 -0.89
CA ALA A 106 -3.52 3.10 -0.33
C ALA A 106 -2.38 3.12 0.70
N ILE A 107 -2.34 2.18 1.65
CA ILE A 107 -1.25 2.08 2.63
C ILE A 107 0.11 1.98 1.95
N VAL A 108 0.24 1.06 0.98
CA VAL A 108 1.53 0.78 0.33
C VAL A 108 1.98 1.91 -0.59
N TYR A 109 1.08 2.44 -1.41
CA TYR A 109 1.44 3.36 -2.49
C TYR A 109 1.32 4.83 -2.11
N ASP A 110 0.51 5.18 -1.09
CA ASP A 110 0.34 6.57 -0.63
C ASP A 110 1.01 6.83 0.72
N GLY A 111 1.57 5.79 1.35
CA GLY A 111 2.34 5.94 2.58
C GLY A 111 1.51 6.21 3.82
N TYR A 112 0.21 5.86 3.82
CA TYR A 112 -0.61 5.96 5.03
C TYR A 112 -0.07 5.04 6.14
N THR A 113 -0.01 5.57 7.36
CA THR A 113 0.60 4.88 8.52
C THR A 113 -0.42 4.32 9.52
N SER A 114 -1.72 4.48 9.25
CA SER A 114 -2.84 3.91 10.03
C SER A 114 -4.08 3.74 9.16
N VAL A 115 -4.99 2.84 9.54
CA VAL A 115 -6.25 2.61 8.81
C VAL A 115 -7.16 3.84 8.94
N SER A 116 -7.16 4.49 10.10
CA SER A 116 -7.90 5.75 10.30
C SER A 116 -7.47 6.85 9.32
N ALA A 117 -6.17 6.96 9.02
CA ALA A 117 -5.68 7.93 8.05
C ALA A 117 -6.12 7.59 6.62
N VAL A 118 -6.15 6.31 6.25
CA VAL A 118 -6.68 5.87 4.94
C VAL A 118 -8.16 6.20 4.83
N ILE A 119 -8.97 5.87 5.84
CA ILE A 119 -10.42 6.12 5.82
C ILE A 119 -10.70 7.60 5.57
N LYS A 120 -10.03 8.47 6.33
CA LYS A 120 -10.19 9.93 6.19
C LYS A 120 -9.65 10.45 4.86
N GLY A 121 -8.48 10.00 4.43
CA GLY A 121 -7.79 10.52 3.24
C GLY A 121 -8.38 10.02 1.92
N MET A 122 -8.94 8.81 1.91
CA MET A 122 -9.54 8.18 0.72
C MET A 122 -11.07 8.32 0.69
N GLY A 123 -11.68 8.92 1.72
CA GLY A 123 -13.11 9.24 1.73
C GLY A 123 -14.03 8.03 1.95
N TYR A 124 -13.58 7.03 2.70
CA TYR A 124 -14.44 5.91 3.10
C TYR A 124 -15.50 6.38 4.10
N VAL A 125 -16.76 5.97 3.90
CA VAL A 125 -17.94 6.43 4.67
C VAL A 125 -18.75 5.29 5.28
N GLY A 126 -18.32 4.04 5.07
CA GLY A 126 -18.95 2.85 5.63
C GLY A 126 -19.07 2.91 7.15
N SER A 127 -20.14 2.31 7.68
CA SER A 127 -20.34 2.19 9.13
C SER A 127 -19.20 1.42 9.78
N THR A 128 -18.65 1.97 10.87
CA THR A 128 -17.66 1.29 11.70
C THR A 128 -18.26 0.64 12.96
N ALA A 129 -19.59 0.54 13.05
CA ALA A 129 -20.28 0.08 14.25
C ALA A 129 -20.17 -1.45 14.47
N ASN A 130 -20.17 -2.22 13.39
CA ASN A 130 -20.26 -3.69 13.41
C ASN A 130 -19.14 -4.34 12.57
N ARG A 131 -18.97 -5.65 12.75
CA ARG A 131 -18.10 -6.50 11.94
C ARG A 131 -18.88 -7.66 11.34
N SER A 132 -18.69 -7.93 10.06
CA SER A 132 -19.19 -9.15 9.42
C SER A 132 -18.08 -10.21 9.35
N GLN A 133 -18.46 -11.48 9.35
CA GLN A 133 -17.50 -12.58 9.19
C GLN A 133 -16.80 -12.52 7.81
N ASN A 134 -17.51 -12.05 6.78
CA ASN A 134 -16.93 -11.80 5.45
C ASN A 134 -15.77 -10.82 5.52
N ALA A 135 -15.94 -9.70 6.24
CA ALA A 135 -14.89 -8.70 6.40
C ALA A 135 -13.69 -9.25 7.18
N VAL A 136 -13.93 -9.98 8.28
CA VAL A 136 -12.87 -10.64 9.08
C VAL A 136 -12.05 -11.60 8.21
N ASN A 137 -12.73 -12.46 7.44
CA ASN A 137 -12.08 -13.42 6.55
C ASN A 137 -11.31 -12.72 5.42
N ALA A 138 -11.88 -11.65 4.86
CA ALA A 138 -11.27 -10.87 3.79
C ALA A 138 -10.00 -10.15 4.27
N VAL A 139 -10.04 -9.52 5.45
CA VAL A 139 -8.87 -8.88 6.05
C VAL A 139 -7.76 -9.90 6.27
N LYS A 140 -8.09 -11.08 6.81
CA LYS A 140 -7.11 -12.16 6.94
C LYS A 140 -6.53 -12.57 5.57
N TYR A 141 -7.37 -12.81 4.58
CA TYR A 141 -6.94 -13.26 3.26
C TYR A 141 -5.99 -12.25 2.57
N ILE A 142 -6.28 -10.96 2.67
CA ILE A 142 -5.53 -9.90 1.98
C ILE A 142 -4.29 -9.45 2.77
N PHE A 143 -4.39 -9.29 4.09
CA PHE A 143 -3.30 -8.75 4.92
C PHE A 143 -2.42 -9.86 5.49
N ASP A 144 -3.03 -10.89 6.08
CA ASP A 144 -2.31 -11.93 6.83
C ASP A 144 -1.75 -13.00 5.89
N ASP A 145 -2.58 -13.49 4.96
CA ASP A 145 -2.17 -14.51 3.96
C ASP A 145 -1.51 -13.89 2.72
N ASN A 146 -1.48 -12.55 2.65
CA ASN A 146 -0.88 -11.78 1.57
C ASN A 146 -1.36 -12.18 0.16
N ASN A 147 -2.61 -12.65 0.04
CA ASN A 147 -3.25 -12.93 -1.23
C ASN A 147 -3.83 -11.66 -1.86
N LEU A 148 -4.36 -11.79 -3.08
CA LEU A 148 -4.93 -10.69 -3.84
C LEU A 148 -6.40 -10.98 -4.16
N ALA A 149 -7.28 -10.00 -4.09
CA ALA A 149 -8.58 -10.10 -4.74
C ALA A 149 -8.41 -10.12 -6.28
N VAL A 150 -7.58 -9.22 -6.80
CA VAL A 150 -7.22 -9.10 -8.23
C VAL A 150 -5.73 -8.79 -8.37
N ARG A 151 -5.10 -9.19 -9.49
CA ARG A 151 -3.70 -8.83 -9.75
C ARG A 151 -3.55 -7.45 -10.41
N HIS A 152 -4.08 -6.45 -9.72
CA HIS A 152 -3.99 -5.05 -10.11
C HIS A 152 -4.14 -4.15 -8.87
N ARG A 153 -3.64 -2.93 -8.94
CA ARG A 153 -3.95 -1.92 -7.91
C ARG A 153 -5.41 -1.49 -8.00
N LEU A 154 -6.01 -1.22 -6.86
CA LEU A 154 -7.33 -0.64 -6.71
C LEU A 154 -7.22 0.56 -5.77
N PHE A 155 -7.80 1.70 -6.14
CA PHE A 155 -7.77 2.91 -5.30
C PHE A 155 -9.14 3.55 -5.13
N TYR A 156 -9.96 3.53 -6.18
CA TYR A 156 -11.24 4.21 -6.17
C TYR A 156 -12.35 3.22 -6.47
N MET A 157 -13.50 3.46 -5.87
CA MET A 157 -14.71 2.72 -6.17
C MET A 157 -15.94 3.62 -6.06
N CYS A 158 -16.95 3.32 -6.86
CA CYS A 158 -18.26 3.93 -6.73
C CYS A 158 -19.34 2.93 -7.14
N THR A 159 -20.58 3.19 -6.72
CA THR A 159 -21.70 2.43 -7.25
C THR A 159 -21.89 2.74 -8.73
N LYS A 160 -22.35 1.76 -9.51
CA LYS A 160 -22.66 1.94 -10.92
C LYS A 160 -23.81 2.94 -11.10
N ASP A 161 -24.79 2.94 -10.20
CA ASP A 161 -25.87 3.93 -10.20
C ASP A 161 -25.34 5.36 -10.09
N TYR A 162 -24.37 5.61 -9.19
CA TYR A 162 -23.73 6.93 -9.07
C TYR A 162 -22.95 7.29 -10.35
N TYR A 163 -22.19 6.32 -10.88
CA TYR A 163 -21.38 6.52 -12.07
C TYR A 163 -22.21 6.91 -13.29
N ASP A 164 -23.33 6.21 -13.50
CA ASP A 164 -24.21 6.42 -14.65
C ASP A 164 -25.08 7.68 -14.49
N SER A 165 -25.54 7.99 -13.27
CA SER A 165 -26.38 9.18 -13.00
C SER A 165 -25.61 10.50 -12.92
N THR A 166 -24.27 10.46 -12.81
CA THR A 166 -23.42 11.65 -12.73
C THR A 166 -22.39 11.70 -13.86
N PRO A 167 -22.77 12.09 -15.09
CA PRO A 167 -21.84 12.22 -16.20
C PRO A 167 -20.67 13.15 -15.88
N GLY A 168 -19.44 12.75 -16.22
CA GLY A 168 -18.23 13.55 -15.98
C GLY A 168 -17.73 13.53 -14.53
N ASN A 169 -18.24 12.63 -13.67
CA ASN A 169 -17.74 12.47 -12.32
C ASN A 169 -16.25 12.09 -12.29
N PHE A 170 -15.59 12.29 -11.15
CA PHE A 170 -14.18 11.97 -10.96
C PHE A 170 -13.81 10.55 -11.39
N HIS A 171 -14.61 9.53 -11.05
CA HIS A 171 -14.33 8.13 -11.38
C HIS A 171 -14.28 7.89 -12.90
N SER A 172 -15.04 8.65 -13.69
CA SER A 172 -15.00 8.54 -15.16
C SER A 172 -13.66 8.96 -15.78
N THR A 173 -12.82 9.69 -15.03
CA THR A 173 -11.45 10.07 -15.44
C THR A 173 -10.40 9.02 -15.04
N GLN A 174 -10.78 8.03 -14.23
CA GLN A 174 -9.89 7.02 -13.68
C GLN A 174 -9.85 5.76 -14.54
N SER A 175 -8.87 4.89 -14.28
CA SER A 175 -8.67 3.66 -15.06
C SER A 175 -9.57 2.55 -14.53
N PHE A 176 -10.70 2.30 -15.20
CA PHE A 176 -11.61 1.19 -14.83
C PHE A 176 -10.90 -0.16 -14.87
N ILE A 177 -11.00 -0.96 -13.79
CA ILE A 177 -10.37 -2.28 -13.66
C ILE A 177 -11.39 -3.41 -13.74
N LEU A 178 -12.43 -3.35 -12.90
CA LEU A 178 -13.49 -4.35 -12.87
C LEU A 178 -14.79 -3.78 -12.29
N GLN A 179 -15.89 -4.45 -12.60
CA GLN A 179 -17.15 -4.31 -11.88
C GLN A 179 -17.38 -5.60 -11.08
N TYR A 180 -17.80 -5.45 -9.83
CA TYR A 180 -18.29 -6.56 -9.01
C TYR A 180 -19.63 -6.14 -8.41
N GLU A 181 -20.69 -6.90 -8.74
CA GLU A 181 -22.07 -6.52 -8.43
C GLU A 181 -22.38 -5.08 -8.90
N ASN A 182 -22.92 -4.22 -8.03
CA ASN A 182 -23.24 -2.82 -8.34
C ASN A 182 -22.06 -1.85 -8.11
N VAL A 183 -20.83 -2.33 -7.90
CA VAL A 183 -19.68 -1.47 -7.59
C VAL A 183 -18.60 -1.58 -8.67
N LEU A 184 -18.18 -0.42 -9.15
CA LEU A 184 -17.10 -0.24 -10.11
C LEU A 184 -15.82 0.06 -9.36
N PHE A 185 -14.72 -0.61 -9.74
CA PHE A 185 -13.39 -0.44 -9.15
C PHE A 185 -12.40 0.11 -10.17
N PHE A 186 -11.58 1.05 -9.75
CA PHE A 186 -10.68 1.81 -10.59
C PHE A 186 -9.26 1.88 -9.99
N ASP A 187 -8.26 1.90 -10.85
CA ASP A 187 -6.92 2.42 -10.55
C ASP A 187 -6.87 3.90 -10.94
N ARG A 188 -5.82 4.59 -10.50
CA ARG A 188 -5.53 5.97 -10.89
C ARG A 188 -5.47 6.10 -12.40
N TRP A 189 -5.80 7.30 -12.87
CA TRP A 189 -5.51 7.70 -14.24
C TRP A 189 -4.03 7.43 -14.56
N GLN A 190 -3.79 6.67 -15.62
CA GLN A 190 -2.47 6.53 -16.21
C GLN A 190 -2.50 7.19 -17.59
N LYS A 191 -1.57 8.11 -17.82
CA LYS A 191 -1.34 8.65 -19.16
C LYS A 191 -0.89 7.48 -20.02
N LYS A 192 -1.73 7.12 -21.01
CA LYS A 192 -1.38 6.13 -22.03
C LYS A 192 -0.23 6.66 -22.90
#